data_AF-A0A3A0D935-F1
#
_entry.id   AF-A0A3A0D935-F1
#
_cell.length_a   1.000
_cell.length_b   1.000
_cell.length_c   1.000
_cell.angle_alpha   90.00
_cell.angle_beta   90.00
_cell.angle_gamma   90.00
#
_symmetry.space_group_name_H-M   'P 1'
#
loop_
_entity.id
_entity.type
_entity.pdbx_description
1 polymer ?
#
loop_
_entity_poly.entity_id
_entity_poly.type
_entity_poly.pdbx_seq_one_letter_code
_entity_poly.pdbx_strand_id
1 'polypeptide(L)' 'MEKEKDHGSGVCAIPFFERNNYFYSKLMTVRDFFAEQRYFNEKRWLMNRMISGWGVVCGLDVIYD' A
#
# COMPACT_ATOMS: atom_id res chain seq x y z
N MET A 1 -18.83 3.04 -10.85
CA MET A 1 -18.25 2.30 -12.00
C MET A 1 -16.97 1.65 -11.51
N GLU A 2 -17.10 0.50 -10.86
CA GLU A 2 -15.96 -0.38 -10.62
C GLU A 2 -15.57 -0.99 -11.96
N LYS A 3 -14.39 -0.63 -12.45
CA LYS A 3 -13.66 -1.42 -13.44
C LYS A 3 -12.33 -1.79 -12.81
N GLU A 4 -12.35 -2.84 -12.03
CA GLU A 4 -11.12 -3.56 -11.68
C GLU A 4 -10.77 -4.42 -12.90
N LYS A 5 -9.83 -3.93 -13.70
CA LYS A 5 -9.27 -4.67 -14.82
C LYS A 5 -8.01 -5.37 -14.32
N ASP A 6 -8.12 -6.66 -14.03
CA ASP A 6 -6.97 -7.51 -13.83
C ASP A 6 -6.22 -7.65 -15.15
N HIS A 7 -5.12 -6.92 -15.30
CA HIS A 7 -4.17 -7.07 -16.40
C HIS A 7 -2.77 -7.31 -15.84
N GLY A 8 -2.37 -8.59 -15.79
CA GLY A 8 -0.97 -8.94 -15.59
C GLY A 8 -0.73 -10.37 -15.13
N SER A 9 -1.02 -11.38 -15.96
CA SER A 9 -0.43 -12.70 -15.79
C SER A 9 1.05 -12.63 -16.18
N GLY A 10 1.95 -12.60 -15.19
CA GLY A 10 3.39 -12.64 -15.38
C GLY A 10 4.07 -12.81 -14.02
N VAL A 11 5.29 -13.36 -14.01
CA VAL A 11 6.06 -13.74 -12.80
C VAL A 11 6.30 -12.58 -11.82
N CYS A 12 5.94 -11.35 -12.19
CA CYS A 12 5.87 -10.17 -11.33
C CYS A 12 4.52 -9.43 -11.54
N ALA A 13 3.40 -9.98 -11.06
CA ALA A 13 2.14 -9.24 -11.00
C ALA A 13 2.26 -8.16 -9.92
N ILE A 14 2.64 -6.95 -10.34
CA ILE A 14 2.78 -5.80 -9.43
C ILE A 14 1.37 -5.28 -9.12
N PRO A 15 0.96 -5.21 -7.85
CA PRO A 15 -0.34 -4.64 -7.49
C PRO A 15 -0.45 -3.19 -7.97
N PHE A 16 -1.59 -2.86 -8.57
CA PHE A 16 -1.92 -1.49 -8.94
C PHE A 16 -2.40 -0.73 -7.71
N PHE A 17 -1.84 0.46 -7.47
CA PHE A 17 -2.21 1.32 -6.34
C PHE A 17 -2.80 2.62 -6.82
N GLU A 18 -4.02 2.92 -6.39
CA GLU A 18 -4.68 4.20 -6.67
C GLU A 18 -4.61 5.10 -5.44
N ARG A 19 -4.21 6.36 -5.66
CA ARG A 19 -4.16 7.38 -4.61
C ARG A 19 -5.39 8.27 -4.69
N ASN A 20 -5.89 8.73 -3.54
CA ASN A 20 -6.95 9.72 -3.51
C ASN A 20 -6.50 11.03 -4.17
N ASN A 21 -7.25 11.50 -5.17
CA ASN A 21 -6.98 12.79 -5.83
C ASN A 21 -7.59 13.94 -5.01
N TYR A 22 -6.73 14.77 -4.43
CA TYR A 22 -7.11 15.93 -3.62
C TYR A 22 -7.42 17.14 -4.50
N PHE A 23 -8.52 17.83 -4.18
CA PHE A 23 -8.86 19.13 -4.74
C PHE A 23 -9.51 19.99 -3.67
N TYR A 24 -9.52 21.30 -3.86
CA TYR A 24 -10.07 22.23 -2.88
C TYR A 24 -11.55 21.96 -2.60
N SER A 25 -11.92 22.06 -1.32
CA SER A 25 -13.29 21.84 -0.85
C SER A 25 -13.84 20.44 -1.13
N LYS A 26 -12.98 19.44 -1.36
CA LYS A 26 -13.37 18.04 -1.37
C LYS A 26 -13.77 17.62 0.04
N LEU A 27 -15.02 17.24 0.24
CA LEU A 27 -15.46 16.61 1.49
C LEU A 27 -14.81 15.22 1.60
N MET A 28 -13.99 15.04 2.64
CA MET A 28 -13.36 13.75 2.90
C MET A 28 -14.24 12.88 3.79
N THR A 29 -14.52 11.68 3.30
CA THR A 29 -15.28 10.66 4.02
C THR A 29 -14.36 9.61 4.62
N VAL A 30 -14.88 8.78 5.52
CA VAL A 30 -14.16 7.63 6.10
C VAL A 30 -13.58 6.74 5.00
N ARG A 31 -14.29 6.54 3.90
CA ARG A 31 -13.84 5.70 2.78
C ARG A 31 -12.59 6.26 2.11
N ASP A 32 -12.47 7.58 2.01
CA ASP A 32 -11.30 8.24 1.41
C ASP A 32 -10.06 8.10 2.30
N PHE A 33 -10.24 8.21 3.63
CA PHE A 33 -9.15 7.97 4.58
C PHE A 33 -8.70 6.51 4.61
N PHE A 34 -9.65 5.57 4.57
CA PHE A 34 -9.33 4.15 4.47
C PHE A 34 -8.57 3.83 3.17
N ALA A 35 -8.98 4.42 2.05
CA ALA A 35 -8.28 4.25 0.78
C ALA A 35 -6.84 4.78 0.86
N GLU A 36 -6.61 5.94 1.48
CA GLU A 36 -5.27 6.49 1.66
C GLU A 36 -4.41 5.59 2.57
N GLN A 37 -4.95 5.10 3.69
CA GLN A 37 -4.23 4.17 4.59
C GLN A 37 -3.85 2.88 3.88
N ARG A 38 -4.79 2.31 3.11
CA ARG A 38 -4.57 1.10 2.32
C ARG A 38 -3.48 1.31 1.29
N TYR A 39 -3.53 2.40 0.52
CA TYR A 39 -2.50 2.77 -0.45
C TYR A 39 -1.10 2.80 0.19
N PHE A 40 -0.94 3.47 1.33
CA PHE A 40 0.36 3.56 2.01
C PHE A 40 0.87 2.21 2.52
N ASN A 41 -0.01 1.42 3.14
CA ASN A 41 0.36 0.12 3.69
C ASN A 41 0.74 -0.86 2.59
N GLU A 42 -0.08 -0.99 1.54
CA GLU A 42 0.19 -1.93 0.46
C GLU A 42 1.45 -1.54 -0.34
N LYS A 43 1.65 -0.23 -0.59
CA LYS A 43 2.89 0.27 -1.19
C LYS A 43 4.11 -0.03 -0.33
N ARG A 44 4.03 0.15 1.00
CA ARG A 44 5.11 -0.19 1.93
C ARG A 44 5.40 -1.69 1.92
N TRP A 45 4.36 -2.52 1.94
CA TRP A 45 4.51 -3.97 1.88
C TRP A 45 5.16 -4.43 0.59
N LEU A 46 4.76 -3.88 -0.56
CA LEU A 46 5.40 -4.16 -1.83
C LEU A 46 6.87 -3.77 -1.79
N MET A 47 7.20 -2.56 -1.33
CA MET A 47 8.58 -2.09 -1.27
C MET A 47 9.44 -2.96 -0.35
N ASN A 48 8.94 -3.29 0.84
CA ASN A 48 9.62 -4.20 1.77
C ASN A 48 9.89 -5.55 1.11
N ARG A 49 8.90 -6.13 0.42
CA ARG A 49 9.03 -7.44 -0.22
C ARG A 49 9.97 -7.42 -1.43
N MET A 50 9.92 -6.38 -2.25
CA MET A 50 10.69 -6.29 -3.50
C MET A 50 12.13 -5.83 -3.28
N ILE A 51 12.37 -4.94 -2.31
CA ILE A 51 13.69 -4.35 -2.06
C ILE A 51 14.41 -5.08 -0.93
N SER A 52 13.75 -5.23 0.22
CA SER A 52 14.37 -5.84 1.41
C SER A 52 14.26 -7.37 1.40
N GLY A 53 13.35 -7.94 0.60
CA GLY A 53 13.14 -9.38 0.57
C GLY A 53 12.54 -9.90 1.88
N TRP A 54 12.91 -11.12 2.26
CA TRP A 54 12.53 -11.73 3.53
C TRP A 54 13.76 -11.80 4.45
N GLY A 55 13.60 -11.49 5.73
CA GLY A 55 14.71 -11.52 6.69
C GLY A 55 14.41 -10.82 8.01
N VAL A 56 15.33 -10.94 8.97
CA VAL A 56 15.27 -10.26 10.26
C VAL A 56 16.05 -8.94 10.15
N VAL A 57 15.40 -7.83 10.45
CA VAL A 57 16.04 -6.50 10.43
C VAL A 57 16.81 -6.29 11.74
N CYS A 58 18.09 -5.95 11.65
CA CYS A 58 18.88 -5.57 12.83
C CYS A 58 18.50 -4.15 13.30
N GLY A 59 18.51 -3.93 14.63
CA GLY A 59 18.22 -2.61 15.22
C GLY A 59 16.80 -2.38 15.72
N LEU A 60 15.92 -3.39 15.67
CA LEU A 60 14.66 -3.38 16.42
C LEU A 60 14.93 -3.95 17.83
N ASP A 61 15.17 -3.08 18.81
CA ASP A 61 15.31 -3.49 20.20
C ASP A 61 13.93 -3.81 20.78
N VAL A 62 13.69 -5.08 21.12
CA VAL A 62 12.43 -5.52 21.72
C VAL A 62 12.64 -5.51 23.22
N ILE A 63 12.15 -4.45 23.87
CA ILE A 63 12.11 -4.38 25.32
C ILE A 63 10.92 -5.24 25.77
N TYR A 64 11.19 -6.29 26.51
CA TYR A 64 10.20 -7.08 27.22
C TYR A 64 10.24 -6.70 28.71
N ASP A 65 9.07 -6.61 29.34
CA ASP A 65 8.93 -6.46 30.80
C ASP A 65 9.14 -7.81 31.51
#